data_AF-A0A9D2SP84-F1
#
_entry.id   AF-A0A9D2SP84-F1
#
_cell.length_a   1.000
_cell.length_b   1.000
_cell.length_c   1.000
_cell.angle_alpha   90.00
_cell.angle_beta   90.00
_cell.angle_gamma   90.00
#
_symmetry.space_group_name_H-M   'P 1'
#
loop_
_entity.id
_entity.type
_entity.pdbx_description
1 polymer ?
#
loop_
_entity_poly.entity_id
_entity_poly.type
_entity_poly.pdbx_seq_one_letter_code
_entity_poly.pdbx_strand_id
1 'polypeptide(L)'
;MNRKVSLKEIVGTKIVYAVFLVFYFWMWVRTDWKEWYPMLQSVLFFLICTFFLFQAFRISKYKKEGIDEMAEQNLKRCDSLCLKLFIVVMIAVAWGCAIFNHAESADMGLVGWIIVLSILVLSVVRTIMFAIMDSRGGIIWPS
;
A
#
# COMPACT_ATOMS: atom_id res chain seq x y z
N MET A 1 -12.86 3.61 29.45
CA MET A 1 -11.54 4.08 28.95
C MET A 1 -11.62 4.21 27.43
N ASN A 2 -11.98 5.39 26.91
CA ASN A 2 -12.06 5.63 25.46
C ASN A 2 -10.63 5.76 24.91
N ARG A 3 -10.04 4.63 24.48
CA ARG A 3 -8.74 4.65 23.81
C ARG A 3 -8.95 5.22 22.41
N LYS A 4 -8.64 6.51 22.24
CA LYS A 4 -8.49 7.14 20.93
C LYS A 4 -7.45 6.32 20.17
N VAL A 5 -7.84 5.77 19.03
CA VAL A 5 -6.88 5.02 18.20
C VAL A 5 -5.95 6.01 17.55
N SER A 6 -4.67 5.72 17.69
CA SER A 6 -3.64 6.58 17.15
C SER A 6 -3.66 6.49 15.63
N LEU A 7 -3.56 7.63 14.94
CA LEU A 7 -3.45 7.68 13.47
C LEU A 7 -2.32 6.75 12.96
N LYS A 8 -1.27 6.56 13.77
CA LYS A 8 -0.19 5.59 13.53
C LYS A 8 -0.68 4.16 13.36
N GLU A 9 -1.62 3.69 14.16
CA GLU A 9 -2.17 2.33 14.05
C GLU A 9 -2.93 2.16 12.74
N ILE A 10 -3.65 3.19 12.29
CA ILE A 10 -4.37 3.17 11.01
C ILE A 10 -3.38 3.11 9.84
N VAL A 11 -2.32 3.93 9.88
CA VAL A 11 -1.28 3.95 8.83
C VAL A 11 -0.48 2.64 8.84
N GLY A 12 -0.10 2.11 10.01
CA GLY A 12 0.60 0.84 10.14
C GLY A 12 -0.22 -0.35 9.64
N THR A 13 -1.54 -0.33 9.82
CA THR A 13 -2.43 -1.36 9.25
C THR A 13 -2.36 -1.38 7.71
N LYS A 14 -2.02 -0.26 7.06
CA LYS A 14 -1.93 -0.22 5.59
C LYS A 14 -0.77 -1.03 5.02
N ILE A 15 0.33 -1.20 5.77
CA ILE A 15 1.46 -2.06 5.35
C ILE A 15 1.01 -3.52 5.23
N VAL A 16 0.17 -3.96 6.16
CA VAL A 16 -0.34 -5.34 6.20
C VAL A 16 -1.06 -5.69 4.89
N TYR A 17 -1.80 -4.74 4.30
CA TYR A 17 -2.42 -4.95 2.98
C TYR A 17 -1.42 -5.13 1.85
N ALA A 18 -0.36 -4.32 1.84
CA ALA A 18 0.66 -4.42 0.80
C ALA A 18 1.42 -5.75 0.90
N VAL A 19 1.65 -6.25 2.12
CA VAL A 19 2.21 -7.58 2.36
C VAL A 19 1.28 -8.67 1.84
N PHE A 20 -0.02 -8.61 2.16
CA PHE A 20 -0.99 -9.57 1.63
C PHE A 20 -1.11 -9.53 0.10
N LEU A 21 -1.03 -8.34 -0.51
CA LEU A 21 -1.03 -8.17 -1.96
C LEU A 21 0.18 -8.84 -2.61
N VAL A 22 1.36 -8.74 -2.00
CA VAL A 22 2.58 -9.42 -2.46
C VAL A 22 2.41 -10.94 -2.41
N PHE A 23 1.89 -11.49 -1.32
CA PHE A 23 1.59 -12.92 -1.22
C PHE A 23 0.55 -13.38 -2.24
N TYR A 24 -0.49 -12.58 -2.46
CA TYR A 24 -1.51 -12.86 -3.45
C TYR A 24 -0.93 -12.89 -4.87
N PHE A 25 -0.14 -11.88 -5.24
CA PHE A 25 0.52 -11.82 -6.54
C PHE A 25 1.55 -12.94 -6.73
N TRP A 26 2.29 -13.30 -5.68
CA TRP A 26 3.25 -14.40 -5.70
C TRP A 26 2.59 -15.73 -6.12
N MET A 27 1.37 -16.02 -5.64
CA MET A 27 0.64 -17.23 -6.04
C MET A 27 0.21 -17.21 -7.51
N TRP A 28 -0.06 -16.03 -8.07
CA TRP A 28 -0.45 -15.86 -9.48
C TRP A 28 0.71 -16.05 -10.45
N VAL A 29 1.91 -15.58 -10.10
CA VAL A 29 3.08 -15.58 -10.99
C VAL A 29 3.74 -16.97 -11.09
N ARG A 30 3.41 -17.88 -10.16
CA ARG A 30 3.96 -19.22 -10.09
C ARG A 30 3.50 -20.04 -11.29
N THR A 31 4.44 -20.74 -11.92
CA THR A 31 4.18 -21.62 -13.06
C THR A 31 3.79 -23.04 -12.64
N ASP A 32 4.00 -23.42 -11.38
CA ASP A 32 3.71 -24.74 -10.81
C ASP A 32 2.33 -24.80 -10.11
N TRP A 33 1.28 -24.44 -10.83
CA TRP A 33 -0.10 -24.43 -10.32
C TRP A 33 -0.49 -25.78 -9.70
N LYS A 34 -0.91 -25.74 -8.43
CA LYS A 34 -1.44 -26.90 -7.70
C LYS A 34 -2.95 -26.77 -7.52
N GLU A 35 -3.66 -27.89 -7.49
CA GLU A 35 -5.13 -27.93 -7.37
C GLU A 35 -5.67 -27.30 -6.07
N TRP A 36 -4.85 -27.20 -5.02
CA TRP A 36 -5.23 -26.54 -3.77
C TRP A 36 -5.05 -25.01 -3.77
N TYR A 37 -4.38 -24.43 -4.77
CA TYR A 37 -4.17 -22.98 -4.86
C TYR A 37 -5.47 -22.19 -4.98
N PRO A 38 -6.46 -22.56 -5.82
CA PRO A 38 -7.72 -21.83 -5.91
C PRO A 38 -8.44 -21.76 -4.57
N MET A 39 -8.45 -22.86 -3.80
CA MET A 39 -9.06 -22.90 -2.47
C MET A 39 -8.36 -21.92 -1.52
N LEU A 40 -7.03 -21.93 -1.44
CA LEU A 40 -6.29 -20.97 -0.61
C LEU A 40 -6.46 -19.54 -1.07
N GLN A 41 -6.48 -19.30 -2.38
CA GLN A 41 -6.63 -17.97 -2.96
C GLN A 41 -8.02 -17.40 -2.65
N SER A 42 -9.06 -18.22 -2.71
CA SER A 42 -10.41 -17.84 -2.27
C SER A 42 -10.46 -17.55 -0.77
N VAL A 43 -9.87 -18.40 0.08
CA VAL A 43 -9.83 -18.17 1.53
C VAL A 43 -9.09 -16.87 1.86
N LEU A 44 -7.92 -16.64 1.26
CA LEU A 44 -7.16 -15.40 1.42
C LEU A 44 -7.94 -14.19 0.93
N PHE A 45 -8.63 -14.30 -0.20
CA PHE A 45 -9.50 -13.23 -0.70
C PHE A 45 -10.62 -12.89 0.29
N PHE A 46 -11.34 -13.89 0.81
CA PHE A 46 -12.38 -13.67 1.81
C PHE A 46 -11.83 -13.06 3.11
N LEU A 47 -10.65 -13.50 3.56
CA LEU A 47 -9.98 -12.97 4.76
C LEU A 47 -9.59 -11.50 4.55
N ILE A 48 -9.00 -11.17 3.39
CA ILE A 48 -8.66 -9.79 3.03
C ILE A 48 -9.92 -8.93 2.92
N CYS A 49 -10.98 -9.41 2.25
CA CYS A 49 -12.24 -8.67 2.09
C CYS A 49 -12.91 -8.38 3.44
N THR A 50 -13.04 -9.38 4.30
CA THR A 50 -13.64 -9.19 5.64
C THR A 50 -12.82 -8.21 6.47
N PHE A 51 -11.50 -8.36 6.49
CA PHE A 51 -10.61 -7.43 7.18
C PHE A 51 -10.68 -6.00 6.62
N PHE A 52 -10.83 -5.84 5.30
CA PHE A 52 -10.99 -4.54 4.65
C PHE A 52 -12.30 -3.86 5.05
N LEU A 53 -13.41 -4.60 5.11
CA LEU A 53 -14.69 -4.09 5.58
C LEU A 53 -14.59 -3.62 7.03
N PHE A 54 -14.04 -4.44 7.92
CA PHE A 54 -13.82 -4.06 9.33
C PHE A 54 -13.00 -2.78 9.44
N GLN A 55 -11.93 -2.66 8.66
CA GLN A 55 -11.09 -1.47 8.67
C GLN A 55 -11.82 -0.23 8.12
N ALA A 56 -12.60 -0.38 7.04
CA ALA A 56 -13.39 0.71 6.47
C ALA A 56 -14.41 1.24 7.49
N PHE A 57 -15.08 0.34 8.22
CA PHE A 57 -15.94 0.72 9.35
C PHE A 57 -15.15 1.44 10.44
N ARG A 58 -13.96 0.94 10.78
CA ARG A 58 -13.08 1.54 11.79
C ARG A 58 -12.67 2.97 11.41
N ILE A 59 -12.22 3.17 10.17
CA ILE A 59 -11.83 4.48 9.60
C ILE A 59 -13.02 5.44 9.58
N SER A 60 -14.20 4.96 9.16
CA SER A 60 -15.45 5.76 9.17
C SER A 60 -15.81 6.22 10.58
N LYS A 61 -15.62 5.36 11.59
CA LYS A 61 -15.84 5.70 13.00
C LYS A 61 -14.83 6.74 13.50
N TYR A 62 -13.55 6.64 13.15
CA TYR A 62 -12.55 7.66 13.53
C TYR A 62 -12.86 9.03 12.94
N LYS A 63 -13.33 9.07 11.70
CA LYS A 63 -13.72 10.35 11.06
C LYS A 63 -14.85 11.06 11.80
N LYS A 64 -15.68 10.31 12.55
CA LYS A 64 -16.75 10.86 13.40
C LYS A 64 -16.28 11.33 14.79
N GLU A 65 -15.15 10.83 15.31
CA GLU A 65 -14.67 11.11 16.68
C GLU A 65 -13.83 12.39 16.80
N GLY A 66 -13.71 13.19 15.74
CA GLY A 66 -12.91 14.42 15.75
C GLY A 66 -11.41 14.10 15.69
N ILE A 67 -10.91 13.93 14.46
CA ILE A 67 -9.49 13.70 14.19
C ILE A 67 -8.72 14.99 14.50
N ASP A 68 -7.50 14.86 15.03
CA ASP A 68 -6.56 15.98 15.09
C ASP A 68 -6.29 16.47 13.66
N GLU A 69 -6.85 17.63 13.31
CA GLU A 69 -6.85 18.18 11.97
C GLU A 69 -5.43 18.32 11.40
N MET A 70 -4.44 18.56 12.29
CA MET A 70 -3.03 18.63 11.93
C MET A 70 -2.48 17.27 11.47
N ALA A 71 -2.89 16.17 12.10
CA ALA A 71 -2.46 14.82 11.73
C ALA A 71 -3.05 14.37 10.38
N GLU A 72 -4.29 14.77 10.09
CA GLU A 72 -4.94 14.48 8.79
C GLU A 72 -4.26 15.24 7.64
N GLN A 73 -3.95 16.52 7.82
CA GLN A 73 -3.25 17.31 6.81
C GLN A 73 -1.85 16.75 6.52
N ASN A 74 -1.13 16.34 7.57
CA ASN A 74 0.18 15.70 7.44
C ASN A 74 0.12 14.38 6.66
N LEU A 75 -0.89 13.55 6.93
CA LEU A 75 -1.12 12.32 6.18
C LEU A 75 -1.41 12.61 4.69
N LYS A 76 -2.26 13.60 4.37
CA LYS A 76 -2.56 13.97 2.97
C LYS A 76 -1.32 14.45 2.21
N ARG A 77 -0.43 15.21 2.87
CA ARG A 77 0.84 15.64 2.28
C ARG A 77 1.77 14.46 2.01
N CYS A 78 1.90 13.55 2.97
CA CYS A 78 2.65 12.31 2.81
C CYS A 78 2.11 11.46 1.64
N ASP A 79 0.79 11.30 1.56
CA ASP A 79 0.13 10.57 0.48
C ASP A 79 0.37 11.22 -0.88
N SER A 80 0.33 12.55 -0.98
CA SER A 80 0.63 13.27 -2.22
C SER A 80 2.06 13.09 -2.69
N LEU A 81 3.04 13.20 -1.78
CA LEU A 81 4.46 12.97 -2.10
C LEU A 81 4.71 11.53 -2.55
N CYS A 82 4.15 10.58 -1.82
CA CYS A 82 4.22 9.15 -2.12
C CYS A 82 3.63 8.85 -3.52
N LEU A 83 2.47 9.44 -3.85
CA LEU A 83 1.84 9.26 -5.15
C LEU A 83 2.67 9.87 -6.29
N LYS A 84 3.27 11.05 -6.09
CA LYS A 84 4.16 11.67 -7.08
C LYS A 84 5.36 10.77 -7.39
N LEU A 85 5.99 10.19 -6.36
CA LEU A 85 7.08 9.22 -6.54
C LEU A 85 6.60 7.97 -7.28
N PHE A 86 5.42 7.45 -6.95
CA PHE A 86 4.85 6.29 -7.64
C PHE A 86 4.64 6.53 -9.12
N ILE A 87 4.13 7.71 -9.50
CA ILE A 87 3.91 8.07 -10.90
C ILE A 87 5.22 8.01 -11.68
N VAL A 88 6.32 8.53 -11.11
CA VAL A 88 7.65 8.46 -11.75
C VAL A 88 8.09 7.00 -11.95
N VAL A 89 7.91 6.14 -10.95
CA VAL A 89 8.22 4.71 -11.08
C VAL A 89 7.37 4.04 -12.16
N MET A 90 6.07 4.31 -12.20
CA MET A 90 5.16 3.71 -13.19
C MET A 90 5.47 4.16 -14.62
N ILE A 91 5.88 5.42 -14.82
CA ILE A 91 6.34 5.91 -16.13
C ILE A 91 7.60 5.14 -16.56
N ALA A 92 8.58 4.97 -15.66
CA ALA A 92 9.79 4.21 -15.96
C ALA A 92 9.48 2.74 -16.31
N VAL A 93 8.55 2.11 -15.58
CA VAL A 93 8.06 0.75 -15.89
C VAL A 93 7.40 0.72 -17.27
N ALA A 94 6.52 1.67 -17.59
CA ALA A 94 5.85 1.73 -18.89
C ALA A 94 6.83 1.88 -20.06
N TRP A 95 7.83 2.75 -19.91
CA TRP A 95 8.92 2.89 -20.89
C TRP A 95 9.75 1.62 -21.02
N GLY A 96 10.11 0.99 -19.89
CA GLY A 96 10.79 -0.29 -19.88
C GLY A 96 9.99 -1.35 -20.64
N CYS A 97 8.69 -1.48 -20.35
CA CYS A 97 7.82 -2.41 -21.06
C CYS A 97 7.81 -2.17 -22.58
N ALA A 98 7.77 -0.91 -23.02
CA ALA A 98 7.80 -0.58 -24.45
C ALA A 98 9.11 -1.02 -25.12
N ILE A 99 10.26 -0.79 -24.46
CA ILE A 99 11.58 -1.20 -24.97
C ILE A 99 11.72 -2.72 -24.99
N PHE A 100 11.34 -3.40 -23.91
CA PHE A 100 11.44 -4.86 -23.81
C PHE A 100 10.47 -5.60 -24.74
N ASN A 101 9.31 -4.99 -25.05
CA ASN A 101 8.39 -5.53 -26.05
C ASN A 101 9.00 -5.54 -27.46
N HIS A 102 9.82 -4.54 -27.80
CA HIS A 102 10.57 -4.54 -29.06
C HIS A 102 11.69 -5.60 -29.10
N ALA A 103 12.13 -6.11 -27.95
CA ALA A 103 13.22 -7.08 -27.82
C ALA A 103 12.75 -8.53 -27.64
N GLU A 104 11.44 -8.83 -27.73
CA GLU A 104 10.82 -10.14 -27.45
C GLU A 104 11.17 -10.77 -26.08
N SER A 105 11.79 -9.99 -25.18
CA SER A 105 12.33 -10.44 -23.91
C SER A 105 11.54 -9.91 -22.70
N ALA A 106 10.29 -9.48 -22.93
CA ALA A 106 9.43 -8.96 -21.88
C ALA A 106 8.81 -10.09 -21.05
N ASP A 107 9.41 -10.40 -19.90
CA ASP A 107 8.76 -11.23 -18.88
C ASP A 107 7.65 -10.41 -18.19
N MET A 108 6.40 -10.68 -18.54
CA MET A 108 5.22 -10.06 -17.91
C MET A 108 5.16 -10.32 -16.40
N GLY A 109 5.74 -11.44 -15.92
CA GLY A 109 5.85 -11.73 -14.49
C GLY A 109 6.74 -10.71 -13.78
N LEU A 110 7.88 -10.37 -14.38
CA LEU A 110 8.82 -9.37 -13.86
C LEU A 110 8.19 -7.97 -13.78
N VAL A 111 7.41 -7.57 -14.79
CA VAL A 111 6.68 -6.29 -14.78
C VAL A 111 5.70 -6.24 -13.62
N GLY A 112 4.90 -7.31 -13.43
CA GLY A 112 3.97 -7.38 -12.31
C GLY A 112 4.66 -7.33 -10.95
N TRP A 113 5.83 -7.96 -10.81
CA TRP A 113 6.64 -7.88 -9.60
C TRP A 113 7.11 -6.45 -9.30
N ILE A 114 7.59 -5.71 -10.30
CA ILE A 114 8.02 -4.32 -10.10
C ILE A 114 6.85 -3.47 -9.59
N ILE A 115 5.66 -3.64 -10.16
CA ILE A 115 4.46 -2.91 -9.73
C ILE A 115 4.11 -3.26 -8.28
N VAL A 116 4.01 -4.55 -7.94
CA VAL A 116 3.61 -4.99 -6.60
C VAL A 116 4.64 -4.61 -5.53
N LEU A 117 5.94 -4.74 -5.84
CA LEU A 117 7.00 -4.31 -4.93
C LEU A 117 7.04 -2.79 -4.76
N SER A 118 6.78 -2.02 -5.81
CA SER A 118 6.70 -0.56 -5.69
C SER A 118 5.55 -0.14 -4.76
N ILE A 119 4.39 -0.80 -4.81
CA ILE A 119 3.27 -0.58 -3.88
C ILE A 119 3.67 -0.91 -2.43
N LEU A 120 4.43 -1.98 -2.21
CA LEU A 120 4.95 -2.35 -0.90
C LEU A 120 5.91 -1.28 -0.37
N VAL A 121 6.90 -0.88 -1.17
CA VAL A 121 7.87 0.16 -0.81
C VAL A 121 7.15 1.47 -0.46
N LEU A 122 6.17 1.89 -1.25
CA LEU A 122 5.38 3.10 -0.99
C LEU A 122 4.61 3.02 0.33
N SER A 123 4.06 1.85 0.65
CA SER A 123 3.33 1.64 1.92
C SER A 123 4.26 1.76 3.12
N VAL A 124 5.50 1.26 3.00
CA VAL A 124 6.53 1.39 4.03
C VAL A 124 7.00 2.85 4.15
N VAL A 125 7.35 3.50 3.03
CA VAL A 125 7.82 4.90 2.99
C VAL A 125 6.79 5.85 3.59
N ARG A 126 5.49 5.69 3.25
CA ARG A 126 4.39 6.47 3.85
C ARG A 126 4.37 6.34 5.37
N THR A 127 4.53 5.11 5.88
CA THR A 127 4.47 4.85 7.32
C THR A 127 5.67 5.45 8.05
N ILE A 128 6.87 5.36 7.47
CA ILE A 128 8.09 5.97 8.01
C ILE A 128 7.96 7.50 8.01
N MET A 129 7.54 8.11 6.90
CA MET A 129 7.37 9.55 6.79
C MET A 129 6.35 10.08 7.80
N PHE A 130 5.23 9.37 7.97
CA PHE A 130 4.23 9.69 8.98
C PHE A 130 4.79 9.58 10.41
N ALA A 131 5.55 8.51 10.71
CA ALA A 131 6.17 8.32 12.03
C ALA A 131 7.20 9.42 12.36
N ILE A 132 8.02 9.82 11.38
CA ILE A 132 8.99 10.91 11.53
C ILE A 132 8.26 12.23 11.79
N MET A 133 7.23 12.56 11.00
CA MET A 133 6.46 13.80 11.16
C MET A 133 5.77 13.91 12.51
N ASP A 134 5.23 12.79 13.01
CA ASP A 134 4.61 12.73 14.33
C ASP A 134 5.65 12.86 15.46
N SER A 135 6.81 12.21 15.33
CA SER A 135 7.90 12.30 16.32
C SER A 135 8.51 13.69 16.46
N ARG A 136 8.38 14.53 15.42
CA ARG A 136 8.96 15.88 15.37
C ARG A 136 7.95 17.00 15.65
N GLY A 137 6.73 16.68 16.12
CA GLY A 137 5.78 17.69 16.59
C GLY A 137 5.26 18.65 15.51
N GLY A 138 5.07 18.18 14.28
CA GLY A 138 4.56 19.02 13.18
C GLY A 138 5.60 20.01 12.68
N ILE A 139 6.59 19.53 11.93
CA ILE A 139 7.49 20.41 11.19
C ILE A 139 6.67 21.13 10.12
N ILE A 140 6.55 22.45 10.29
CA ILE A 140 6.25 23.39 9.22
C ILE A 140 7.43 23.29 8.24
N TRP A 141 7.32 22.45 7.22
CA TRP A 141 8.24 22.51 6.08
C TRP A 141 7.90 23.75 5.26
N PRO A 142 8.90 24.51 4.77
CA PRO A 142 8.66 25.71 3.99
C PRO A 142 7.88 25.32 2.73
N SER A 143 6.79 26.03 2.53
CA SER A 143 5.92 26.02 1.35
C SER A 143 6.70 26.27 0.07
#